data_AF-A0A553YLK8-F1
#
_entry.id   AF-A0A553YLK8-F1
#
_cell.length_a   1.000
_cell.length_b   1.000
_cell.length_c   1.000
_cell.angle_alpha   90.00
_cell.angle_beta   90.00
_cell.angle_gamma   90.00
#
_symmetry.space_group_name_H-M   'P 1'
#
loop_
_entity.id
_entity.type
_entity.pdbx_description
1 polymer ?
#
loop_
_entity_poly.entity_id
_entity_poly.type
_entity_poly.pdbx_seq_one_letter_code
_entity_poly.pdbx_strand_id
1 'polypeptide(L)'
;MVTTAPYGAWTSPVDARTVAAHDGRPAFVGVIGDEVWWTAPRPAEGGRRALIRRRADGTEESVLPAPWNVRSRVHEYGGQPWAGTVTDRGPLVVFSDFADQRLYAYAPDHDAAPRPLT
;
A
#
# COMPACT_ATOMS: atom_id res chain seq x y z
N MET A 1 33.02 21.37 15.94
CA MET A 1 33.47 22.37 14.94
C MET A 1 32.95 21.94 13.58
N VAL A 2 32.54 22.87 12.73
CA VAL A 2 32.15 22.56 11.35
C VAL A 2 33.42 22.50 10.50
N THR A 3 33.55 21.46 9.68
CA THR A 3 34.74 21.20 8.85
C THR A 3 34.48 21.67 7.41
N THR A 4 35.44 22.37 6.80
CA THR A 4 35.38 22.72 5.37
C THR A 4 35.78 21.51 4.52
N ALA A 5 35.01 21.21 3.47
CA ALA A 5 35.30 20.14 2.53
C ALA A 5 34.79 20.49 1.11
N PRO A 6 35.37 19.91 0.04
CA PRO A 6 34.92 20.14 -1.33
C PRO A 6 33.43 19.79 -1.52
N TYR A 7 32.77 20.46 -2.47
CA TYR A 7 31.40 20.12 -2.84
C TYR A 7 31.29 18.65 -3.27
N GLY A 8 30.30 17.95 -2.73
CA GLY A 8 30.07 16.51 -2.98
C GLY A 8 30.88 15.55 -2.10
N ALA A 9 31.83 16.05 -1.29
CA ALA A 9 32.66 15.22 -0.41
C ALA A 9 32.21 15.24 1.06
N TRP A 10 31.08 15.88 1.36
CA TRP A 10 30.56 15.96 2.73
C TRP A 10 30.02 14.60 3.18
N THR A 11 30.41 14.18 4.38
CA THR A 11 29.84 12.97 4.98
C THR A 11 28.35 13.20 5.25
N SER A 12 27.51 12.38 4.61
CA SER A 12 26.06 12.41 4.77
C SER A 12 25.60 11.24 5.64
N PRO A 13 24.72 11.45 6.63
CA PRO A 13 24.05 10.36 7.33
C PRO A 13 22.96 9.69 6.46
N VAL A 14 22.60 10.29 5.32
CA VAL A 14 21.60 9.77 4.39
C VAL A 14 22.32 9.00 3.27
N ASP A 15 22.25 7.67 3.34
CA ASP A 15 22.74 6.78 2.29
C ASP A 15 21.63 6.40 1.30
N ALA A 16 22.01 5.79 0.16
CA ALA A 16 21.06 5.40 -0.88
C ALA A 16 20.01 4.39 -0.37
N ARG A 17 20.39 3.54 0.60
CA ARG A 17 19.46 2.57 1.22
C ARG A 17 18.38 3.29 2.02
N THR A 18 18.76 4.31 2.79
CA THR A 18 17.85 5.13 3.57
C THR A 18 16.85 5.83 2.66
N VAL A 19 17.31 6.38 1.54
CA VAL A 19 16.43 6.98 0.53
C VAL A 19 15.45 5.94 -0.03
N ALA A 20 15.95 4.79 -0.50
CA ALA A 20 15.10 3.75 -1.09
C ALA A 20 14.07 3.17 -0.10
N ALA A 21 14.43 3.04 1.19
CA ALA A 21 13.54 2.54 2.24
C ALA A 21 12.35 3.48 2.52
N HIS A 22 12.51 4.78 2.24
CA HIS A 22 11.49 5.80 2.45
C HIS A 22 10.85 6.27 1.12
N ASP A 23 11.02 5.50 0.04
CA ASP A 23 10.44 5.85 -1.26
C ASP A 23 8.90 5.83 -1.24
N GLY A 24 8.32 6.78 -1.96
CA GLY A 24 6.88 6.92 -2.13
C GLY A 24 6.14 7.57 -0.96
N ARG A 25 4.81 7.46 -0.99
CA ARG A 25 3.88 8.08 -0.04
C ARG A 25 2.56 7.31 0.01
N PRO A 26 1.70 7.51 1.03
CA PRO A 26 0.30 7.11 0.97
C PRO A 26 -0.41 7.64 -0.28
N ALA A 27 -1.27 6.82 -0.89
CA ALA A 27 -2.04 7.19 -2.08
C ALA A 27 -3.43 6.52 -2.07
N PHE A 28 -4.35 7.01 -2.90
CA PHE A 28 -5.70 6.44 -3.06
C PHE A 28 -6.43 6.26 -1.72
N VAL A 29 -6.47 7.33 -0.91
CA VAL A 29 -7.17 7.32 0.37
C VAL A 29 -8.67 7.18 0.16
N GLY A 30 -9.32 6.41 1.02
CA GLY A 30 -10.77 6.22 1.03
C GLY A 30 -11.27 5.88 2.43
N VAL A 31 -12.58 5.98 2.62
CA VAL A 31 -13.24 5.71 3.90
C VAL A 31 -14.21 4.55 3.72
N ILE A 32 -14.16 3.58 4.63
CA ILE A 32 -15.10 2.46 4.70
C ILE A 32 -15.69 2.46 6.10
N GLY A 33 -16.94 2.90 6.24
CA GLY A 33 -17.55 3.08 7.57
C GLY A 33 -16.82 4.16 8.38
N ASP A 34 -16.31 3.79 9.54
CA ASP A 34 -15.52 4.62 10.45
C ASP A 34 -13.99 4.47 10.26
N GLU A 35 -13.57 3.72 9.25
CA GLU A 35 -12.17 3.39 9.00
C GLU A 35 -11.58 4.15 7.81
N VAL A 36 -10.29 4.46 7.87
CA VAL A 36 -9.54 5.12 6.80
C VAL A 36 -8.58 4.13 6.15
N TRP A 37 -8.58 4.08 4.83
CA TRP A 37 -7.86 3.10 4.04
C TRP A 37 -7.02 3.80 2.95
N TRP A 38 -5.84 3.27 2.64
CA TRP A 38 -4.98 3.82 1.57
C TRP A 38 -3.98 2.79 1.08
N THR A 39 -3.32 3.04 -0.06
CA THR A 39 -2.18 2.21 -0.50
C THR A 39 -0.85 2.83 -0.07
N ALA A 40 0.06 2.01 0.43
CA ALA A 40 1.39 2.42 0.87
C ALA A 40 2.49 1.59 0.17
N PRO A 41 3.68 2.18 -0.07
CA PRO A 41 4.76 1.45 -0.69
C PRO A 41 5.34 0.43 0.30
N ARG A 42 5.83 -0.69 -0.23
CA ARG A 42 6.67 -1.65 0.50
C ARG A 42 7.92 -1.97 -0.34
N PRO A 43 8.93 -1.07 -0.35
CA PRO A 43 10.12 -1.22 -1.19
C PRO A 43 10.86 -2.55 -0.93
N ALA A 44 10.94 -2.97 0.33
CA ALA A 44 11.60 -4.20 0.74
C ALA A 44 10.80 -5.49 0.43
N GLU A 45 9.54 -5.38 -0.01
CA GLU A 45 8.65 -6.51 -0.30
C GLU A 45 8.39 -6.62 -1.81
N GLY A 46 9.46 -6.63 -2.61
CA GLY A 46 9.37 -6.69 -4.08
C GLY A 46 8.78 -5.44 -4.72
N GLY A 47 8.83 -4.29 -4.03
CA GLY A 47 8.28 -3.02 -4.54
C GLY A 47 6.75 -3.01 -4.67
N ARG A 48 6.05 -3.90 -3.98
CA ARG A 48 4.58 -3.95 -3.98
C ARG A 48 3.98 -2.71 -3.33
N ARG A 49 2.68 -2.51 -3.58
CA ARG A 49 1.85 -1.59 -2.78
C ARG A 49 0.88 -2.37 -1.91
N ALA A 50 0.99 -2.16 -0.61
CA ALA A 50 0.09 -2.73 0.39
C ALA A 50 -1.17 -1.86 0.50
N LEU A 51 -2.31 -2.49 0.79
CA LEU A 51 -3.51 -1.80 1.27
C LEU A 51 -3.44 -1.71 2.80
N ILE A 52 -3.50 -0.49 3.32
CA ILE A 52 -3.43 -0.18 4.74
C ILE A 52 -4.83 0.16 5.23
N ARG A 53 -5.17 -0.36 6.40
CA ARG A 53 -6.39 -0.05 7.15
C ARG A 53 -5.99 0.64 8.45
N ARG A 54 -6.65 1.76 8.73
CA ARG A 54 -6.61 2.42 10.03
C ARG A 54 -8.00 2.40 10.65
N ARG A 55 -8.12 1.71 11.77
CA ARG A 55 -9.35 1.60 12.57
C ARG A 55 -9.63 2.90 13.33
N ALA A 56 -10.86 3.05 13.81
CA ALA A 56 -11.29 4.21 14.60
C ALA A 56 -10.50 4.37 15.91
N ASP A 57 -10.00 3.28 16.49
CA ASP A 57 -9.11 3.29 17.66
C ASP A 57 -7.67 3.76 17.35
N GLY A 58 -7.37 4.03 16.07
CA GLY A 58 -6.06 4.46 15.60
C GLY A 58 -5.10 3.33 15.20
N THR A 59 -5.47 2.07 15.41
CA THR A 59 -4.67 0.91 15.00
C THR A 59 -4.51 0.88 13.49
N GLU A 60 -3.28 0.73 13.01
CA GLU A 60 -2.93 0.68 11.60
C GLU A 60 -2.30 -0.67 11.24
N GLU A 61 -2.78 -1.30 10.16
CA GLU A 61 -2.26 -2.60 9.71
C GLU A 61 -2.26 -2.74 8.17
N SER A 62 -1.36 -3.59 7.66
CA SER A 62 -1.41 -4.04 6.26
C SER A 62 -2.43 -5.16 6.14
N VAL A 63 -3.43 -4.95 5.29
CA VAL A 63 -4.59 -5.84 5.19
C VAL A 63 -4.31 -7.08 4.35
N LEU A 64 -3.44 -6.93 3.34
CA LEU A 64 -3.05 -8.02 2.46
C LEU A 64 -1.56 -8.35 2.67
N PRO A 65 -1.20 -9.61 3.00
CA PRO A 65 0.19 -10.01 3.11
C PRO A 65 0.88 -10.01 1.74
N ALA A 66 2.20 -10.00 1.72
CA ALA A 66 2.94 -10.30 0.49
C ALA A 66 2.52 -11.70 -0.04
N PRO A 67 2.42 -11.90 -1.37
CA PRO A 67 2.91 -11.02 -2.42
C PRO A 67 1.87 -10.04 -3.01
N TRP A 68 0.66 -9.92 -2.44
CA TRP A 68 -0.42 -9.09 -3.01
C TRP A 68 0.01 -7.64 -3.25
N ASN A 69 -0.25 -7.17 -4.46
CA ASN A 69 0.24 -5.88 -4.94
C ASN A 69 -0.91 -5.05 -5.52
N VAL A 70 -1.41 -4.10 -4.73
CA VAL A 70 -2.61 -3.31 -5.03
C VAL A 70 -2.28 -2.18 -6.02
N ARG A 71 -2.14 -2.57 -7.29
CA ARG A 71 -1.82 -1.72 -8.44
C ARG A 71 -2.43 -2.31 -9.71
N SER A 72 -2.81 -1.43 -10.63
CA SER A 72 -3.19 -1.79 -11.98
C SER A 72 -2.26 -1.17 -13.03
N ARG A 73 -2.37 -1.65 -14.27
CA ARG A 73 -1.73 -1.09 -15.47
C ARG A 73 -2.71 -0.34 -16.37
N VAL A 74 -3.83 0.13 -15.82
CA VAL A 74 -4.76 0.99 -16.58
C VAL A 74 -3.98 2.21 -17.10
N HIS A 75 -3.96 2.37 -18.42
CA HIS A 75 -3.14 3.37 -19.13
C HIS A 75 -1.63 3.31 -18.80
N GLU A 76 -1.11 2.18 -18.33
CA GLU A 76 0.27 1.95 -17.86
C GLU A 76 0.72 2.78 -16.64
N TYR A 77 -0.01 3.82 -16.26
CA TYR A 77 0.21 4.62 -15.05
C TYR A 77 -0.55 4.11 -13.84
N GLY A 78 -1.56 3.26 -14.06
CA GLY A 78 -2.49 2.78 -13.05
C GLY A 78 -3.69 3.72 -12.87
N GLY A 79 -4.76 3.16 -12.29
CA GLY A 79 -5.95 3.89 -11.86
C GLY A 79 -6.18 3.74 -10.36
N GLN A 80 -7.35 4.15 -9.89
CA GLN A 80 -7.84 3.80 -8.55
C GLN A 80 -7.85 2.27 -8.42
N PRO A 81 -6.95 1.65 -7.63
CA PRO A 81 -6.72 0.21 -7.71
C PRO A 81 -7.60 -0.58 -6.75
N TRP A 82 -8.40 0.08 -5.93
CA TRP A 82 -9.27 -0.55 -4.95
C TRP A 82 -10.53 0.29 -4.69
N ALA A 83 -11.58 -0.39 -4.24
CA ALA A 83 -12.79 0.18 -3.66
C ALA A 83 -13.27 -0.70 -2.51
N GLY A 84 -14.09 -0.17 -1.61
CA GLY A 84 -14.63 -0.95 -0.51
C GLY A 84 -15.94 -0.40 0.02
N THR A 85 -16.65 -1.22 0.77
CA THR A 85 -17.93 -0.87 1.41
C THR A 85 -18.11 -1.67 2.69
N VAL A 86 -19.01 -1.22 3.56
CA VAL A 86 -19.47 -1.98 4.71
C VAL A 86 -20.60 -2.90 4.28
N THR A 87 -20.53 -4.16 4.72
CA THR A 87 -21.59 -5.16 4.58
C THR A 87 -22.12 -5.55 5.96
N ASP A 88 -23.17 -6.36 6.00
CA ASP A 88 -23.66 -7.03 7.21
C ASP A 88 -22.59 -7.87 7.93
N ARG A 89 -21.56 -8.29 7.20
CA ARG A 89 -20.44 -9.11 7.69
C ARG A 89 -19.16 -8.30 7.91
N GLY A 90 -19.23 -6.97 7.91
CA GLY A 90 -18.06 -6.08 8.03
C GLY A 90 -17.55 -5.57 6.67
N PRO A 91 -16.34 -5.02 6.60
CA PRO A 91 -15.80 -4.43 5.39
C PRO A 91 -15.59 -5.48 4.29
N LEU A 92 -15.96 -5.12 3.06
CA LEU A 92 -15.63 -5.86 1.85
C LEU A 92 -14.81 -4.93 0.95
N VAL A 93 -13.63 -5.38 0.53
CA VAL A 93 -12.79 -4.66 -0.41
C VAL A 93 -12.68 -5.41 -1.72
N VAL A 94 -12.62 -4.66 -2.82
CA VAL A 94 -12.26 -5.15 -4.14
C VAL A 94 -11.01 -4.42 -4.59
N PHE A 95 -10.03 -5.14 -5.12
CA PHE A 95 -8.77 -4.55 -5.58
C PHE A 95 -8.26 -5.22 -6.85
N SER A 96 -7.42 -4.51 -7.59
CA SER A 96 -6.66 -5.07 -8.71
C SER A 96 -5.31 -5.57 -8.21
N ASP A 97 -4.98 -6.83 -8.49
CA ASP A 97 -3.65 -7.36 -8.22
C ASP A 97 -2.71 -7.14 -9.41
N PHE A 98 -1.49 -6.71 -9.13
CA PHE A 98 -0.54 -6.38 -10.18
C PHE A 98 -0.01 -7.61 -10.93
N ALA A 99 0.02 -8.79 -10.30
CA ALA A 99 0.65 -9.96 -10.89
C ALA A 99 -0.12 -10.48 -12.11
N ASP A 100 -1.45 -10.42 -12.06
CA ASP A 100 -2.31 -10.93 -13.13
C ASP A 100 -3.36 -9.93 -13.65
N GLN A 101 -3.40 -8.72 -13.08
CA GLN A 101 -4.32 -7.63 -13.44
C GLN A 101 -5.80 -7.96 -13.22
N ARG A 102 -6.13 -9.04 -12.49
CA ARG A 102 -7.51 -9.42 -12.18
C ARG A 102 -8.04 -8.58 -11.02
N LEU A 103 -9.37 -8.53 -10.93
CA LEU A 103 -10.04 -7.99 -9.74
C LEU A 103 -10.25 -9.11 -8.72
N TYR A 104 -9.96 -8.81 -7.46
CA TYR A 104 -10.11 -9.69 -6.32
C TYR A 104 -11.05 -9.08 -5.30
N ALA A 105 -11.91 -9.90 -4.68
CA ALA A 105 -12.68 -9.53 -3.51
C ALA A 105 -12.04 -10.14 -2.25
N TYR A 106 -12.02 -9.37 -1.17
CA TYR A 106 -11.46 -9.80 0.11
C TYR A 106 -12.24 -9.18 1.28
N ALA A 107 -12.49 -9.98 2.31
CA ALA A 107 -13.14 -9.55 3.54
C ALA A 107 -12.13 -9.75 4.68
N PRO A 108 -11.49 -8.68 5.19
CA PRO A 108 -10.30 -8.76 6.03
C PRO A 108 -10.56 -9.30 7.43
N ASP A 109 -11.81 -9.22 7.90
CA ASP A 109 -12.23 -9.71 9.21
C ASP A 109 -12.69 -11.18 9.17
N HIS A 110 -12.54 -11.84 8.01
CA HIS A 110 -12.82 -13.25 7.81
C HIS A 110 -11.54 -14.00 7.42
N ASP A 111 -11.39 -15.23 7.91
CA ASP A 111 -10.24 -16.09 7.61
C ASP A 111 -10.38 -16.76 6.23
N ALA A 112 -10.46 -15.94 5.18
CA ALA A 112 -10.63 -16.40 3.81
C ALA A 112 -9.69 -15.63 2.88
N ALA A 113 -8.91 -16.33 2.06
CA ALA A 113 -8.01 -15.70 1.10
C ALA A 113 -8.78 -14.83 0.06
N PRO A 114 -8.12 -13.80 -0.53
CA PRO A 114 -8.70 -13.04 -1.63
C PRO A 114 -9.15 -13.95 -2.77
N ARG A 115 -10.38 -13.75 -3.27
CA ARG A 115 -10.96 -14.53 -4.36
C ARG A 115 -11.03 -13.72 -5.64
N PRO A 116 -10.70 -14.28 -6.82
CA PRO A 116 -10.84 -13.55 -8.08
C PRO A 116 -12.31 -13.35 -8.45
N LEU A 117 -12.60 -12.26 -9.17
CA LEU A 117 -13.92 -11.89 -9.69
C LEU A 117 -14.06 -12.09 -11.21
N THR A 118 -12.94 -12.25 -11.91
CA THR A 118 -12.83 -12.37 -13.36
C THR A 118 -11.97 -13.55 -13.71
#